data_AF-A0A2W6MRG0-F1
#
_entry.id   AF-A0A2W6MRG0-F1
#
_cell.length_a   1.000
_cell.length_b   1.000
_cell.length_c   1.000
_cell.angle_alpha   90.00
_cell.angle_beta   90.00
_cell.angle_gamma   90.00
#
_symmetry.space_group_name_H-M   'P 1'
#
loop_
_entity.id
_entity.type
_entity.pdbx_description
1 polymer ?
#
loop_
_entity_poly.entity_id
_entity_poly.type
_entity_poly.pdbx_seq_one_letter_code
_entity_poly.pdbx_strand_id
1 'polypeptide(L)'
;MSSNKDIYEIYTSNGLILEVDKNTNQIMFDKREDGREVGKYTQEYSKALFEAHNIKQNSPYKDYKPRYLDPNFYTGERSTLL
;
A
#
# COMPACT_ATOMS: atom_id res chain seq x y z
N MET A 1 21.31 18.81 -14.01
CA MET A 1 20.30 19.40 -13.11
C MET A 1 19.69 18.27 -12.30
N SER A 2 20.06 18.14 -11.02
CA SER A 2 19.41 17.20 -10.11
C SER A 2 18.07 17.83 -9.71
N SER A 3 16.99 17.46 -10.40
CA SER A 3 15.65 17.76 -9.92
C SER A 3 15.48 16.94 -8.64
N ASN A 4 15.47 17.61 -7.49
CA ASN A 4 15.03 17.02 -6.24
C ASN A 4 13.59 16.53 -6.46
N LYS A 5 13.44 15.23 -6.76
CA LYS A 5 12.13 14.61 -6.88
C LYS A 5 11.54 14.53 -5.48
N ASP A 6 10.38 15.14 -5.33
CA ASP A 6 9.63 15.08 -4.08
C ASP A 6 8.85 13.75 -4.08
N ILE A 7 9.14 12.88 -3.10
CA ILE A 7 8.73 11.47 -3.08
C ILE A 7 7.83 11.21 -1.87
N TYR A 8 6.84 10.34 -2.03
CA TYR A 8 6.10 9.73 -0.93
C TYR A 8 6.10 8.21 -1.06
N GLU A 9 5.94 7.51 0.06
CA GLU A 9 6.04 6.05 0.13
C GLU A 9 4.67 5.40 0.30
N ILE A 10 4.44 4.30 -0.43
CA ILE A 10 3.28 3.42 -0.23
C ILE A 10 3.75 2.10 0.37
N TYR A 11 3.22 1.77 1.54
CA TYR A 11 3.46 0.51 2.24
C TYR A 11 2.42 -0.54 1.84
N THR A 12 2.87 -1.55 1.10
CA THR A 12 2.04 -2.66 0.64
C THR A 12 1.94 -3.78 1.70
N SER A 13 0.92 -4.63 1.59
CA SER A 13 0.66 -5.71 2.57
C SER A 13 1.71 -6.82 2.59
N ASN A 14 2.47 -7.01 1.50
CA ASN A 14 3.56 -7.99 1.44
C ASN A 14 4.92 -7.38 1.85
N GLY A 15 4.93 -6.18 2.42
CA GLY A 15 6.15 -5.55 2.96
C GLY A 15 7.00 -4.82 1.91
N LEU A 16 6.55 -4.71 0.65
CA LEU A 16 7.21 -3.86 -0.33
C LEU A 16 6.89 -2.39 -0.05
N ILE A 17 7.91 -1.55 -0.08
CA ILE A 17 7.79 -0.09 -0.04
C ILE A 17 7.90 0.40 -1.48
N LEU A 18 6.94 1.20 -1.91
CA LEU A 18 6.93 1.79 -3.25
C LEU A 18 7.18 3.29 -3.14
N GLU A 19 8.23 3.76 -3.79
CA GLU A 19 8.51 5.19 -3.92
C GLU A 19 7.69 5.79 -5.06
N VAL A 20 7.02 6.91 -4.80
CA VAL A 20 6.15 7.57 -5.78
C VAL A 20 6.54 9.03 -5.92
N ASP A 21 6.76 9.46 -7.16
CA ASP A 21 6.97 10.87 -7.50
C ASP A 21 5.66 11.64 -7.27
N LYS A 22 5.69 12.62 -6.36
CA LYS A 22 4.49 13.40 -5.97
C LYS A 22 3.85 14.18 -7.11
N ASN A 23 4.64 14.62 -8.08
CA ASN A 23 4.15 15.50 -9.15
C ASN A 23 3.44 14.71 -10.24
N THR A 24 3.92 13.50 -10.50
CA THR A 24 3.46 12.67 -11.63
C THR A 24 2.62 11.47 -11.20
N ASN A 25 2.61 11.13 -9.90
CA ASN A 25 2.07 9.88 -9.37
C ASN A 25 2.64 8.64 -10.08
N GLN A 26 3.90 8.71 -10.50
CA GLN A 26 4.60 7.57 -11.07
C GLN A 26 5.37 6.82 -9.99
N ILE A 27 5.14 5.51 -9.92
CA ILE A 27 5.91 4.62 -9.05
C ILE A 27 7.31 4.49 -9.65
N MET A 28 8.31 4.76 -8.83
CA MET A 28 9.72 4.62 -9.17
C MET A 28 10.17 3.22 -8.79
N PHE A 29 10.66 2.46 -9.76
CA PHE A 29 11.29 1.17 -9.51
C PHE A 29 12.79 1.30 -9.70
N ASP A 30 13.54 0.80 -8.72
CA ASP A 30 14.99 0.65 -8.86
C ASP A 30 15.30 -0.27 -10.04
N LYS A 31 16.26 0.13 -10.86
CA LYS A 31 16.80 -0.77 -11.88
C LYS A 31 17.39 -1.97 -11.15
N ARG A 32 17.08 -3.18 -11.62
CA ARG A 32 17.79 -4.37 -11.14
C ARG A 32 19.28 -4.21 -11.40
N GLU A 33 20.10 -4.84 -10.56
CA GLU A 33 21.57 -4.86 -10.70
C GLU A 33 22.01 -5.34 -12.09
N ASP A 34 21.22 -6.18 -12.74
CA ASP A 34 21.45 -6.69 -14.09
C ASP A 34 21.02 -5.73 -15.22
N GLY A 35 20.66 -4.48 -14.89
CA GLY A 35 20.28 -3.45 -15.84
C GLY A 35 18.93 -3.68 -16.52
N ARG A 36 18.21 -4.76 -16.20
CA ARG A 36 16.87 -4.98 -16.73
C ARG A 36 15.92 -3.94 -16.14
N GLU A 37 15.16 -3.30 -17.02
CA GLU A 37 13.96 -2.59 -16.61
C GLU A 37 13.06 -3.61 -15.90
N VAL A 38 12.95 -3.51 -14.58
CA VAL A 38 11.99 -4.31 -13.80
C VAL A 38 10.60 -4.04 -14.35
N GLY A 39 9.84 -5.12 -14.50
CA GLY A 39 8.58 -5.17 -15.24
C GLY A 39 7.75 -3.92 -15.04
N LYS A 40 7.55 -3.18 -16.13
CA LYS A 40 6.80 -1.93 -16.19
C LYS A 40 5.43 -2.17 -15.58
N TYR A 41 5.22 -1.78 -14.32
CA TYR A 41 3.90 -1.28 -13.96
C TYR A 41 3.72 -0.07 -14.85
N THR A 42 3.01 -0.29 -15.97
CA THR A 42 2.58 0.80 -16.84
C THR A 42 1.78 1.76 -15.99
N GLN A 43 1.67 3.02 -16.40
CA GLN A 43 0.80 3.99 -15.75
C GLN A 43 -0.61 3.41 -15.49
N GLU A 44 -1.08 2.53 -16.39
CA GLU A 44 -2.33 1.78 -16.24
C GLU A 44 -2.33 0.79 -15.08
N TYR A 45 -1.29 -0.04 -14.92
CA TYR A 45 -1.20 -0.97 -13.77
C TYR A 45 -1.01 -0.24 -12.44
N SER A 46 -0.37 0.93 -12.44
CA SER A 46 -0.25 1.77 -11.25
C SER A 46 -1.61 2.28 -10.77
N LYS A 47 -2.60 2.46 -11.65
CA LYS A 47 -3.97 2.87 -11.24
C LYS A 47 -4.60 1.89 -10.27
N ALA A 48 -4.50 0.58 -10.52
CA ALA A 48 -5.05 -0.44 -9.63
C ALA A 48 -4.39 -0.40 -8.24
N LEU A 49 -3.10 -0.10 -8.18
CA LEU A 49 -2.35 0.08 -6.93
C LEU A 49 -2.82 1.31 -6.16
N PHE A 50 -3.01 2.44 -6.85
CA PHE A 50 -3.55 3.66 -6.22
C PHE A 50 -5.00 3.49 -5.77
N GLU A 51 -5.82 2.79 -6.56
CA GLU A 51 -7.21 2.50 -6.20
C GLU A 51 -7.28 1.59 -4.97
N ALA A 52 -6.49 0.51 -4.93
CA ALA A 52 -6.39 -0.35 -3.77
C ALA A 52 -5.89 0.40 -2.52
N HIS A 53 -4.89 1.30 -2.69
CA HIS A 53 -4.44 2.16 -1.61
C HIS A 53 -5.56 3.07 -1.11
N ASN A 54 -6.28 3.74 -2.02
CA ASN A 54 -7.40 4.62 -1.68
C ASN A 54 -8.52 3.87 -0.95
N ILE A 55 -8.87 2.66 -1.40
CA ILE A 55 -9.85 1.79 -0.72
C ILE A 55 -9.35 1.44 0.69
N LYS A 56 -8.08 1.08 0.85
CA LYS A 56 -7.49 0.78 2.16
C LYS A 56 -7.56 1.98 3.10
N GLN A 57 -7.21 3.18 2.63
CA GLN A 57 -7.21 4.40 3.45
C GLN A 57 -8.62 4.87 3.82
N ASN A 58 -9.63 4.58 2.99
CA ASN A 58 -11.02 4.97 3.24
C ASN A 58 -11.89 3.83 3.76
N SER A 59 -11.30 2.66 4.05
CA SER A 59 -12.05 1.51 4.57
C SER A 59 -12.63 1.84 5.95
N PRO A 60 -13.89 1.46 6.24
CA PRO A 60 -14.45 1.56 7.59
C PRO A 60 -13.69 0.70 8.61
N TYR A 61 -12.87 -0.24 8.14
CA TYR A 61 -12.08 -1.15 8.95
C TYR A 61 -10.58 -0.80 8.95
N LYS A 62 -10.17 0.37 8.45
CA LYS A 62 -8.74 0.74 8.34
C LYS A 62 -7.98 0.69 9.68
N ASP A 63 -8.68 0.99 10.77
CA ASP A 63 -8.14 0.98 12.14
C ASP A 63 -8.56 -0.26 12.94
N TYR A 64 -9.18 -1.25 12.29
CA TYR A 64 -9.65 -2.46 12.95
C TYR A 64 -8.46 -3.23 13.51
N LYS A 65 -8.41 -3.35 14.84
CA LYS A 65 -7.46 -4.22 15.54
C LYS A 65 -8.16 -5.55 15.81
N PRO A 66 -7.84 -6.61 15.07
CA PRO A 66 -8.40 -7.93 15.34
C PRO A 66 -8.02 -8.36 16.76
N ARG A 67 -9.02 -8.70 17.56
CA ARG A 67 -8.82 -9.39 18.83
C ARG A 67 -8.82 -10.88 18.55
N TYR A 68 -7.63 -11.39 18.25
CA TYR A 68 -7.44 -12.83 18.14
C TYR A 68 -7.61 -13.48 19.52
N LEU A 69 -8.12 -14.71 19.55
CA LEU A 69 -8.24 -15.57 20.74
C LEU A 69 -9.38 -15.25 21.72
N ASP A 70 -10.39 -14.46 21.33
CA ASP A 70 -11.67 -14.44 22.07
C ASP A 70 -12.55 -15.61 21.58
N PRO A 71 -12.66 -16.71 22.35
CA PRO A 71 -13.44 -17.88 21.92
C PRO A 71 -14.94 -17.59 21.82
N ASN A 72 -15.38 -16.45 22.35
CA ASN A 72 -16.77 -16.00 22.30
C ASN A 72 -16.97 -14.82 21.33
N PHE A 73 -16.03 -14.60 20.40
CA PHE A 73 -16.20 -13.57 19.38
C PHE A 73 -17.08 -14.08 18.24
N TYR A 74 -18.38 -13.73 18.31
CA TYR A 74 -19.35 -13.99 17.27
C TYR A 74 -19.50 -12.76 16.35
N THR A 75 -19.63 -13.00 15.05
CA THR A 75 -19.81 -11.92 14.05
C THR A 75 -21.02 -11.05 14.41
N GLY A 76 -20.79 -9.76 14.65
CA GLY A 76 -21.84 -8.78 15.02
C GLY A 76 -21.95 -8.50 16.51
N GLU A 77 -21.23 -9.23 17.37
CA GLU A 77 -21.21 -9.00 18.82
C GLU A 77 -19.92 -8.30 19.28
N ARG A 78 -19.97 -7.66 20.46
CA ARG A 78 -18.80 -7.05 21.08
C ARG A 78 -17.95 -8.13 21.75
N SER A 79 -16.63 -8.00 21.64
CA SER A 79 -15.68 -8.87 22.36
C SER A 79 -15.89 -8.79 23.88
N THR A 80 -15.75 -9.93 24.55
CA THR A 80 -15.94 -10.07 26.00
C THR A 80 -14.65 -9.88 26.80
N LEU A 81 -13.49 -9.92 26.12
CA LEU A 81 -12.22 -9.52 26.70
C LEU A 81 -12.20 -7.98 26.86
N LEU A 82 -11.78 -7.47 28.02
CA LEU A 82 -11.69 -6.02 28.29
C LEU A 82 -10.33 -5.48 27.86
#